data_AF-A0A4S0UF35-F1
#
_entry.id   AF-A0A4S0UF35-F1
#
_cell.length_a   1.000
_cell.length_b   1.000
_cell.length_c   1.000
_cell.angle_alpha   90.00
_cell.angle_beta   90.00
_cell.angle_gamma   90.00
#
_symmetry.space_group_name_H-M   'P 1'
#
loop_
_entity.id
_entity.type
_entity.pdbx_description
1 polymer ?
#
loop_
_entity_poly.entity_id
_entity_poly.type
_entity_poly.pdbx_seq_one_letter_code
_entity_poly.pdbx_strand_id
1 'polypeptide(L)'
;FKTCPLPFPRLPRYEPASGLTRLETVRVSKASADQRAGRAGRTQPGVAIRLWRAEQTAALPAFTPPEILEADLSGLLLDCAAFGVADPSSLS
;
A
#
# COMPACT_ATOMS: atom_id res chain seq x y z
N PHE A 1 -15.39 19.31 -1.95
CA PHE A 1 -15.28 18.49 -0.74
C PHE A 1 -15.00 17.04 -1.12
N LYS A 2 -13.98 16.40 -0.55
CA LYS A 2 -13.72 14.97 -0.78
C LYS A 2 -13.62 14.26 0.56
N THR A 3 -14.51 13.31 0.81
CA THR A 3 -14.43 12.45 1.99
C THR A 3 -13.28 11.45 1.79
N CYS A 4 -12.42 11.34 2.80
CA CYS A 4 -11.41 10.29 2.83
C CYS A 4 -12.14 8.99 3.19
N PRO A 5 -12.14 7.97 2.33
CA PRO A 5 -12.79 6.70 2.64
C PRO A 5 -12.15 6.04 3.86
N LEU A 6 -12.84 5.06 4.44
CA LEU A 6 -12.46 4.33 5.66
C LEU A 6 -10.95 4.00 5.70
N PRO A 7 -10.34 3.97 6.91
CA PRO A 7 -8.90 3.81 7.09
C PRO A 7 -8.40 2.38 6.80
N PHE A 8 -9.16 1.59 6.04
CA PHE A 8 -9.01 0.16 5.88
C PHE A 8 -8.91 -0.24 4.40
N PRO A 9 -7.74 -0.08 3.75
CA PRO A 9 -7.48 -0.68 2.45
C PRO A 9 -7.42 -2.21 2.54
N ARG A 10 -7.80 -2.88 1.45
CA ARG A 10 -7.51 -4.30 1.24
C ARG A 10 -6.17 -4.42 0.51
N LEU A 11 -5.20 -5.10 1.13
CA LEU A 11 -3.90 -5.39 0.53
C LEU A 11 -3.73 -6.90 0.36
N PRO A 12 -3.11 -7.35 -0.74
CA PRO A 12 -2.67 -8.73 -0.86
C PRO A 12 -1.54 -9.00 0.14
N ARG A 13 -1.61 -10.15 0.82
CA ARG A 13 -0.63 -10.65 1.77
C ARG A 13 -0.32 -12.10 1.43
N TYR A 14 0.94 -12.37 1.14
CA TYR A 14 1.43 -13.70 0.83
C TYR A 14 1.76 -14.46 2.12
N GLU A 15 1.17 -15.65 2.27
CA GLU A 15 1.49 -16.56 3.37
C GLU A 15 2.41 -17.68 2.86
N PRO A 16 3.70 -17.73 3.26
CA PRO A 16 4.64 -18.73 2.77
C PRO A 16 4.31 -20.15 3.25
N ALA A 17 3.60 -20.28 4.38
CA ALA A 17 3.20 -21.58 4.92
C ALA A 17 2.10 -22.26 4.10
N SER A 18 1.23 -21.48 3.45
CA SER A 18 0.11 -21.98 2.64
C SER A 18 0.37 -21.84 1.14
N GLY A 19 1.33 -21.00 0.73
CA GLY A 19 1.59 -20.66 -0.67
C GLY A 19 0.46 -19.84 -1.31
N LEU A 20 -0.43 -19.28 -0.49
CA LEU A 20 -1.60 -18.53 -0.95
C LEU A 20 -1.46 -17.05 -0.66
N THR A 21 -2.03 -16.24 -1.56
CA THR A 21 -2.20 -14.80 -1.33
C THR A 21 -3.60 -14.52 -0.80
N ARG A 22 -3.68 -13.91 0.38
CA ARG A 22 -4.94 -13.50 1.01
C ARG A 22 -5.12 -11.99 0.92
N LEU A 23 -6.36 -11.53 0.79
CA LEU A 23 -6.69 -10.12 0.96
C LEU A 23 -6.88 -9.81 2.43
N GLU A 24 -5.98 -9.02 3.00
CA GLU A 24 -6.08 -8.55 4.37
C GLU A 24 -6.54 -7.10 4.43
N THR A 25 -7.39 -6.81 5.40
CA THR A 25 -7.87 -5.46 5.68
C THR A 25 -6.93 -4.82 6.70
N VAL A 26 -5.96 -4.06 6.21
CA VAL A 26 -4.96 -3.42 7.07
C VAL A 26 -5.27 -1.94 7.29
N ARG A 27 -4.62 -1.32 8.27
CA ARG A 27 -4.71 0.13 8.48
C ARG A 27 -3.95 0.88 7.40
N VAL A 28 -4.55 1.94 6.87
CA VAL A 28 -3.90 2.84 5.89
C VAL A 28 -2.68 3.53 6.52
N SER A 29 -1.60 3.69 5.74
CA SER A 29 -0.46 4.49 6.19
C SER A 29 -0.78 5.99 6.20
N LYS A 30 -0.05 6.74 7.03
CA LYS A 30 -0.14 8.20 7.10
C LYS A 30 0.13 8.82 5.73
N ALA A 31 1.19 8.37 5.05
CA ALA A 31 1.54 8.84 3.71
C ALA A 31 0.39 8.65 2.69
N SER A 32 -0.29 7.50 2.70
CA SER A 32 -1.42 7.25 1.80
C SER A 32 -2.64 8.12 2.15
N ALA A 33 -2.91 8.33 3.44
CA ALA A 33 -3.98 9.21 3.90
C ALA A 33 -3.73 10.68 3.49
N ASP A 34 -2.49 11.16 3.61
CA ASP A 34 -2.09 12.50 3.21
C ASP A 34 -2.16 12.68 1.69
N GLN A 35 -1.72 11.67 0.91
CA GLN A 35 -1.88 11.65 -0.54
C GLN A 35 -3.35 11.74 -0.96
N ARG A 36 -4.25 11.01 -0.28
CA ARG A 36 -5.70 11.08 -0.53
C ARG A 36 -6.27 12.47 -0.21
N ALA A 37 -5.82 13.10 0.88
CA ALA A 37 -6.22 14.45 1.24
C ALA A 37 -5.79 15.47 0.17
N GLY A 38 -4.57 15.34 -0.37
CA GLY A 38 -4.05 16.19 -1.44
C GLY A 38 -4.89 16.14 -2.73
N ARG A 39 -5.63 15.05 -2.98
CA ARG A 39 -6.53 14.96 -4.14
C ARG A 39 -7.73 15.90 -4.07
N ALA A 40 -8.06 16.46 -2.91
CA ALA A 40 -9.17 17.39 -2.76
C ALA A 40 -8.84 18.80 -3.29
N GLY A 41 -7.56 19.19 -3.30
CA GLY A 41 -7.12 20.57 -3.59
C GLY A 41 -6.58 20.81 -5.01
N ARG A 42 -6.90 19.97 -6.00
CA ARG A 42 -6.27 20.04 -7.34
C ARG A 42 -6.64 21.30 -8.13
N THR A 43 -7.89 21.75 -8.04
CA THR A 43 -8.43 22.82 -8.90
C THR A 43 -8.78 24.07 -8.10
N GLN A 44 -9.14 23.91 -6.83
CA GLN A 44 -9.58 24.97 -5.91
C GLN A 44 -9.24 24.56 -4.48
N PRO A 45 -9.27 25.49 -3.49
CA PRO A 45 -9.17 25.15 -2.08
C PRO A 45 -10.20 24.09 -1.70
N GLY A 46 -9.72 22.87 -1.45
CA GLY A 46 -10.55 21.71 -1.18
C GLY A 46 -10.33 21.19 0.23
N VAL A 47 -11.43 20.88 0.92
CA VAL A 47 -11.39 20.25 2.25
C VAL A 47 -11.48 18.74 2.12
N ALA A 48 -10.58 18.03 2.80
CA ALA A 48 -10.59 16.58 2.95
C ALA A 48 -11.04 16.20 4.37
N ILE A 49 -12.11 15.41 4.47
CA ILE A 49 -12.67 14.98 5.77
C ILE A 49 -12.16 13.58 6.09
N ARG A 50 -11.57 13.39 7.27
CA ARG A 50 -11.13 12.08 7.77
C ARG A 50 -12.23 11.49 8.66
N LEU A 51 -12.63 10.25 8.41
CA LEU A 51 -13.71 9.56 9.13
C LEU A 51 -13.25 8.91 10.46
N TRP A 52 -12.15 9.39 11.05
CA TRP A 52 -11.53 8.84 12.26
C TRP A 52 -10.93 9.97 13.11
N ARG A 53 -10.63 9.69 14.38
CA ARG A 53 -10.13 10.70 15.33
C ARG A 53 -8.68 11.11 15.01
N ALA A 54 -8.30 12.34 15.35
CA ALA A 54 -6.93 12.82 15.14
C ALA A 54 -5.87 11.92 15.81
N GLU A 55 -6.14 11.44 17.03
CA GLU A 55 -5.31 10.48 17.78
C GLU A 55 -5.04 9.19 16.98
N GLN A 56 -6.06 8.69 16.28
CA GLN A 56 -5.93 7.47 15.47
C GLN A 56 -5.00 7.67 14.28
N THR A 57 -4.77 8.92 13.85
CA THR A 57 -3.77 9.24 12.81
C THR A 57 -2.35 9.12 13.34
N ALA A 58 -2.10 9.49 14.61
CA ALA A 58 -0.79 9.37 15.22
C ALA A 58 -0.37 7.90 15.41
N ALA A 59 -1.34 7.00 15.60
CA ALA A 59 -1.12 5.56 15.70
C ALA A 59 -0.99 4.83 14.34
N LEU A 60 -1.12 5.52 13.20
CA LEU A 60 -0.96 4.88 11.89
C LEU A 60 0.52 4.69 11.55
N PRO A 61 0.88 3.61 10.83
CA PRO A 61 2.24 3.48 10.30
C PRO A 61 2.55 4.65 9.36
N ALA A 62 3.77 5.18 9.44
CA ALA A 62 4.18 6.32 8.63
C ALA A 62 4.12 6.02 7.13
N PHE A 63 4.62 4.84 6.75
CA PHE A 63 4.68 4.36 5.37
C PHE A 63 4.05 2.98 5.25
N THR A 64 3.54 2.67 4.05
CA THR A 64 3.13 1.30 3.72
C THR A 64 4.40 0.50 3.45
N PRO A 65 4.58 -0.69 4.05
CA PRO A 65 5.68 -1.57 3.69
C PRO A 65 5.68 -1.88 2.18
N PRO A 66 6.86 -2.02 1.56
CA PRO A 66 6.96 -2.28 0.13
C PRO A 66 6.41 -3.67 -0.20
N GLU A 67 5.71 -3.77 -1.34
CA GLU A 67 5.00 -4.98 -1.78
C GLU A 67 5.94 -6.18 -1.98
N ILE A 68 7.19 -5.95 -2.37
CA ILE A 68 8.20 -7.01 -2.55
C ILE A 68 8.47 -7.83 -1.26
N LEU A 69 8.18 -7.28 -0.08
CA LEU A 69 8.35 -7.99 1.19
C LEU A 69 7.10 -8.80 1.58
N GLU A 70 5.98 -8.60 0.89
CA GLU A 70 4.66 -9.06 1.33
C GLU A 70 3.89 -9.83 0.27
N ALA A 71 4.35 -9.80 -0.99
CA ALA A 71 3.74 -10.47 -2.12
C ALA A 71 4.52 -11.72 -2.54
N ASP A 72 3.84 -12.57 -3.33
CA ASP A 72 4.48 -13.70 -3.98
C ASP A 72 5.45 -13.21 -5.07
N LEU A 73 6.72 -13.62 -4.97
CA LEU A 73 7.77 -13.26 -5.91
C LEU A 73 7.88 -14.23 -7.08
N SER A 74 7.11 -15.31 -7.12
CA SER A 74 7.17 -16.31 -8.19
C SER A 74 6.95 -15.70 -9.57
N GLY A 75 5.97 -14.80 -9.71
CA GLY A 75 5.72 -14.07 -10.95
C GLY A 75 6.89 -13.16 -11.34
N LEU A 76 7.43 -12.41 -10.37
CA LEU A 76 8.59 -11.56 -10.58
C LEU A 76 9.82 -12.36 -11.03
N LEU A 77 10.05 -13.54 -10.45
CA LEU A 77 11.16 -14.42 -10.83
C LEU A 77 11.01 -14.96 -12.25
N LEU A 78 9.79 -15.31 -12.67
CA LEU A 78 9.52 -15.74 -14.04
C LEU A 78 9.75 -14.60 -15.04
N ASP A 79 9.33 -13.38 -14.70
CA ASP A 79 9.57 -12.19 -15.53
C ASP A 79 11.07 -11.88 -15.62
N CYS A 80 11.82 -11.97 -14.52
CA CYS A 80 13.28 -11.82 -14.51
C CYS A 80 13.96 -12.88 -15.40
N ALA A 81 13.55 -14.14 -15.28
CA ALA A 81 14.10 -15.23 -16.10
C ALA A 81 13.79 -15.02 -17.59
N ALA A 82 12.58 -14.57 -17.94
CA ALA A 82 12.20 -14.22 -19.30
C ALA A 82 13.02 -13.06 -19.86
N PHE A 83 13.41 -12.11 -19.00
CA PHE A 83 14.29 -10.99 -19.35
C PHE A 83 15.78 -11.38 -19.41
N GLY A 84 16.13 -12.62 -19.08
CA GLY A 84 17.52 -13.11 -19.07
C GLY A 84 18.31 -12.76 -17.81
N VAL A 85 17.64 -12.29 -16.76
CA VAL A 85 18.26 -12.01 -15.46
C VAL A 85 18.15 -13.25 -14.58
N ALA A 86 19.26 -13.96 -14.40
CA ALA A 86 19.32 -15.19 -13.59
C ALA A 86 19.33 -14.90 -12.07
N ASP A 87 19.79 -13.73 -11.66
CA ASP A 87 19.82 -13.30 -10.27
C ASP A 87 19.15 -11.93 -10.11
N PRO A 88 17.95 -11.86 -9.50
CA PRO A 88 17.25 -10.59 -9.29
C PRO A 88 18.01 -9.66 -8.32
N SER A 89 18.94 -10.16 -7.51
CA SER A 89 19.76 -9.31 -6.62
C SER A 89 20.79 -8.47 -7.37
N SER A 90 21.05 -8.79 -8.64
CA SER A 90 21.90 -7.98 -9.53
C SER A 90 21.22 -6.70 -10.03
N LEU A 91 19.90 -6.57 -9.87
CA LEU A 91 19.11 -5.39 -10.19
C LEU A 91 19.04 -4.45 -8.97
N SER A 92 20.19 -3.89 -8.57
CA SER A 92 20.26 -2.84 -7.52
C SER A 92 20.26 -1.45 -8.12
#